data_AF-A0A6G3C0L2-F1
#
_entry.id   AF-A0A6G3C0L2-F1
#
_cell.length_a   1.000
_cell.length_b   1.000
_cell.length_c   1.000
_cell.angle_alpha   90.00
_cell.angle_beta   90.00
_cell.angle_gamma   90.00
#
_symmetry.space_group_name_H-M   'P 1'
#
loop_
_entity.id
_entity.type
_entity.pdbx_description
1 polymer ?
#
loop_
_entity_poly.entity_id
_entity_poly.type
_entity_poly.pdbx_seq_one_letter_code
_entity_poly.pdbx_strand_id
1 'polypeptide(L)'
;GNNNAYCQDNELAWVEWPEEGEDAEGAPSSQLLAFTRAMVWLRRNHPVFRRRRFFHGRPVEGTHDDLSDIAWFTPDGREMTQRDWDSAQASALTVFLNGNAISEPGARGERITDDSFLLMFNASPKPLEFVVPVNHGRQWEVVVDTAHPDGVPPDTGPKVQAGDRLTLTDRSMTVLQRPV
;
A
#
# COMPACT_ATOMS: atom_id res chain seq x y z
N GLY A 1 23.08 5.05 -15.63
CA GLY A 1 22.70 5.87 -14.46
C GLY A 1 22.94 7.35 -14.65
N ASN A 2 22.83 7.89 -15.87
CA ASN A 2 22.82 9.33 -16.10
C ASN A 2 21.45 9.88 -15.65
N ASN A 3 21.42 10.84 -14.72
CA ASN A 3 20.18 11.44 -14.20
C ASN A 3 19.78 12.74 -14.92
N ASN A 4 20.46 13.10 -16.03
CA ASN A 4 20.23 14.34 -16.77
C ASN A 4 20.46 14.17 -18.30
N ALA A 5 19.75 13.22 -18.92
CA ALA A 5 19.91 12.86 -20.34
C ALA A 5 19.23 13.83 -21.34
N TYR A 6 19.02 15.11 -21.00
CA TYR A 6 18.18 16.05 -21.76
C TYR A 6 18.67 16.37 -23.19
N CYS A 7 19.98 16.21 -23.45
CA CYS A 7 20.58 16.46 -24.77
C CYS A 7 21.06 15.18 -25.48
N GLN A 8 20.60 14.01 -25.02
CA GLN A 8 20.96 12.72 -25.59
C GLN A 8 19.83 12.24 -26.49
N ASP A 9 20.03 12.30 -27.80
CA ASP A 9 19.17 11.64 -28.79
C ASP A 9 19.90 10.40 -29.35
N ASN A 10 19.96 9.38 -28.51
CA ASN A 10 20.61 8.10 -28.79
C ASN A 10 20.06 7.01 -27.86
N GLU A 11 20.63 5.81 -27.95
CA GLU A 11 20.22 4.60 -27.23
C GLU A 11 20.26 4.75 -25.70
N LEU A 12 20.95 5.75 -25.15
CA LEU A 12 20.90 6.03 -23.70
C LEU A 12 19.54 6.60 -23.25
N ALA A 13 18.77 7.20 -24.15
CA ALA A 13 17.50 7.87 -23.87
C ALA A 13 16.30 7.26 -24.60
N TRP A 14 16.53 6.50 -25.66
CA TRP A 14 15.46 5.79 -26.37
C TRP A 14 14.85 4.70 -25.49
N VAL A 15 13.53 4.48 -25.63
CA VAL A 15 12.84 3.39 -24.96
C VAL A 15 13.15 2.09 -25.70
N GLU A 16 13.81 1.18 -25.01
CA GLU A 16 14.01 -0.19 -25.49
C GLU A 16 12.70 -0.95 -25.32
N TRP A 17 12.07 -1.28 -26.44
CA TRP A 17 10.90 -2.15 -26.46
C TRP A 17 11.38 -3.60 -26.61
N PRO A 18 10.81 -4.53 -25.83
CA PRO A 18 11.17 -5.94 -25.89
C PRO A 18 10.92 -6.53 -27.28
N GLU A 19 11.82 -7.38 -27.77
CA GLU A 19 11.60 -8.12 -29.00
C GLU A 19 10.57 -9.26 -28.79
N GLU A 20 10.05 -9.81 -29.88
CA GLU A 20 9.08 -10.91 -29.82
C GLU A 20 9.66 -12.11 -29.03
N GLY A 21 9.09 -12.37 -27.84
CA GLY A 21 9.47 -13.48 -26.96
C GLY A 21 10.38 -13.11 -25.79
N GLU A 22 10.92 -11.88 -25.73
CA GLU A 22 11.70 -11.40 -24.57
C GLU A 22 10.80 -11.02 -23.37
N ASP A 23 9.52 -10.80 -23.63
CA ASP A 23 8.46 -10.63 -22.64
C ASP A 23 7.89 -11.96 -22.10
N ALA A 24 8.56 -13.09 -22.39
CA ALA A 24 8.13 -14.39 -21.89
C ALA A 24 8.00 -14.38 -20.35
N GLU A 25 7.06 -15.19 -19.85
CA GLU A 25 6.80 -15.33 -18.42
C GLU A 25 8.10 -15.68 -17.67
N GLY A 26 8.48 -14.84 -16.71
CA GLY A 26 9.66 -15.03 -15.87
C GLY A 26 10.87 -14.13 -16.16
N ALA A 27 10.83 -13.30 -17.21
CA ALA A 27 11.85 -12.26 -17.42
C ALA A 27 11.72 -11.13 -16.36
N PRO A 28 12.82 -10.55 -15.84
CA PRO A 28 12.75 -9.47 -14.85
C PRO A 28 11.97 -8.24 -15.35
N SER A 29 12.05 -7.93 -16.65
CA SER A 29 11.28 -6.87 -17.31
C SER A 29 9.78 -7.16 -17.29
N SER A 30 9.37 -8.40 -17.57
CA SER A 30 7.97 -8.82 -17.58
C SER A 30 7.38 -8.87 -16.16
N GLN A 31 8.16 -9.27 -15.15
CA GLN A 31 7.77 -9.20 -13.73
C GLN A 31 7.52 -7.75 -13.27
N LEU A 32 8.44 -6.82 -13.54
CA LEU A 32 8.26 -5.42 -13.16
C LEU A 32 7.07 -4.77 -13.88
N LEU A 33 6.86 -5.09 -15.16
CA LEU A 33 5.71 -4.63 -15.93
C LEU A 33 4.40 -5.15 -15.34
N ALA A 34 4.33 -6.45 -15.03
CA ALA A 34 3.16 -7.08 -14.42
C ALA A 34 2.84 -6.47 -13.05
N PHE A 35 3.86 -6.32 -12.19
CA PHE A 35 3.73 -5.68 -10.89
C PHE A 35 3.23 -4.23 -11.02
N THR A 36 3.84 -3.45 -11.93
CA THR A 36 3.44 -2.05 -12.17
C THR A 36 1.99 -1.97 -12.65
N ARG A 37 1.56 -2.86 -13.55
CA ARG A 37 0.17 -2.95 -14.00
C ARG A 37 -0.77 -3.27 -12.84
N ALA A 38 -0.41 -4.23 -11.99
CA ALA A 38 -1.19 -4.57 -10.80
C ALA A 38 -1.34 -3.37 -9.86
N MET A 39 -0.27 -2.60 -9.63
CA MET A 39 -0.32 -1.39 -8.77
C MET A 39 -1.18 -0.28 -9.38
N VAL A 40 -1.13 -0.09 -10.70
CA VAL A 40 -2.01 0.84 -11.40
C VAL A 40 -3.48 0.44 -11.24
N TRP A 41 -3.80 -0.84 -11.36
CA TRP A 41 -5.15 -1.36 -11.17
C TRP A 41 -5.62 -1.26 -9.73
N LEU A 42 -4.79 -1.59 -8.75
CA LEU A 42 -5.08 -1.41 -7.32
C LEU A 42 -5.45 0.05 -7.04
N ARG A 43 -4.59 0.99 -7.45
CA ARG A 43 -4.87 2.43 -7.31
C ARG A 43 -6.16 2.85 -8.04
N ARG A 44 -6.41 2.30 -9.24
CA ARG A 44 -7.57 2.65 -10.07
C ARG A 44 -8.88 2.05 -9.55
N ASN A 45 -8.86 0.92 -8.87
CA ASN A 45 -10.07 0.24 -8.43
C ASN A 45 -10.52 0.69 -7.04
N HIS A 46 -9.61 1.27 -6.25
CA HIS A 46 -9.88 1.68 -4.87
C HIS A 46 -9.86 3.22 -4.70
N PRO A 47 -11.04 3.88 -4.65
CA PRO A 47 -11.18 5.31 -4.36
C PRO A 47 -10.42 5.81 -3.12
N VAL A 48 -10.18 4.97 -2.10
CA VAL A 48 -9.45 5.36 -0.89
C VAL A 48 -8.03 5.85 -1.19
N PHE A 49 -7.40 5.37 -2.27
CA PHE A 49 -6.10 5.85 -2.74
C PHE A 49 -6.19 7.11 -3.60
N ARG A 50 -7.38 7.50 -4.07
CA ARG A 50 -7.60 8.58 -5.04
C ARG A 50 -8.57 9.64 -4.53
N ARG A 51 -8.61 9.85 -3.22
CA ARG A 51 -9.40 10.91 -2.60
C ARG A 51 -8.99 12.28 -3.16
N ARG A 52 -9.98 13.15 -3.33
CA ARG A 52 -9.84 14.56 -3.73
C ARG A 52 -9.62 15.48 -2.53
N ARG A 53 -9.94 15.01 -1.32
CA ARG A 53 -9.74 15.69 -0.03
C ARG A 53 -8.72 14.95 0.82
N PHE A 54 -8.01 15.70 1.65
CA PHE A 54 -7.09 15.15 2.63
C PHE A 54 -7.80 14.28 3.66
N PHE A 55 -7.04 13.35 4.23
CA PHE A 55 -7.45 12.66 5.44
C PHE A 55 -7.43 13.61 6.64
N HIS A 56 -8.34 13.43 7.59
CA HIS A 56 -8.48 14.32 8.74
C HIS A 56 -8.05 13.68 10.07
N GLY A 57 -7.88 12.37 10.13
CA GLY A 57 -7.50 11.64 11.35
C GLY A 57 -8.59 11.70 12.42
N ARG A 58 -9.86 11.85 12.01
CA ARG A 58 -11.00 11.98 12.91
C ARG A 58 -12.04 10.91 12.55
N PRO A 59 -12.80 10.41 13.53
CA PRO A 59 -14.00 9.61 13.26
C PRO A 59 -14.89 10.33 12.26
N VAL A 60 -15.43 9.61 11.29
CA VAL A 60 -16.36 10.17 10.30
C VAL A 60 -17.78 9.86 10.74
N GLU A 61 -18.56 10.90 11.05
CA GLU A 61 -19.98 10.77 11.40
C GLU A 61 -20.75 10.05 10.28
N GLY A 62 -21.48 8.99 10.64
CA GLY A 62 -22.30 8.21 9.70
C GLY A 62 -21.62 6.99 9.07
N THR A 63 -20.43 6.58 9.53
CA THR A 63 -19.90 5.23 9.26
C THR A 63 -20.37 4.23 10.34
N HIS A 64 -20.34 2.93 10.03
CA HIS A 64 -20.85 1.89 10.95
C HIS A 64 -19.86 1.54 12.08
N ASP A 65 -18.62 2.02 12.00
CA ASP A 65 -17.48 1.51 12.76
C ASP A 65 -16.79 2.56 13.66
N ASP A 66 -17.24 3.82 13.71
CA ASP A 66 -16.65 4.94 14.49
C ASP A 66 -15.14 5.16 14.29
N LEU A 67 -14.54 4.48 13.30
CA LEU A 67 -13.11 4.55 13.01
C LEU A 67 -12.75 5.87 12.29
N SER A 68 -11.53 6.35 12.54
CA SER A 68 -10.99 7.48 11.80
C SER A 68 -10.79 7.15 10.32
N ASP A 69 -10.73 8.19 9.48
CA ASP A 69 -10.45 8.01 8.05
C ASP A 69 -9.01 7.56 7.76
N ILE A 70 -8.09 7.86 8.68
CA ILE A 70 -6.70 7.41 8.69
C ILE A 70 -6.24 7.15 10.13
N ALA A 71 -5.37 6.16 10.32
CA ALA A 71 -4.61 5.97 11.56
C ALA A 71 -3.18 5.53 11.26
N TRP A 72 -2.26 5.82 12.17
CA TRP A 72 -0.83 5.56 12.01
C TRP A 72 -0.32 4.74 13.18
N PHE A 73 0.41 3.67 12.92
CA PHE A 73 0.90 2.76 13.95
C PHE A 73 2.40 2.58 13.89
N THR A 74 3.01 2.41 15.05
CA THR A 74 4.36 1.86 15.17
C THR A 74 4.39 0.40 14.70
N PRO A 75 5.56 -0.20 14.42
CA PRO A 75 5.65 -1.62 14.10
C PRO A 75 5.01 -2.52 15.16
N ASP A 76 5.05 -2.14 16.45
CA ASP A 76 4.37 -2.87 17.54
C ASP A 76 2.82 -2.81 17.51
N GLY A 77 2.21 -2.16 16.51
CA GLY A 77 0.75 -2.05 16.37
C GLY A 77 0.08 -1.02 17.28
N ARG A 78 0.88 -0.18 17.97
CA ARG A 78 0.42 0.94 18.80
C ARG A 78 0.17 2.16 17.92
N GLU A 79 -0.88 2.92 18.18
CA GLU A 79 -1.06 4.20 17.49
C GLU A 79 0.12 5.15 17.80
N MET A 80 0.62 5.83 16.77
CA MET A 80 1.77 6.71 16.89
C MET A 80 1.44 7.95 17.71
N THR A 81 2.30 8.25 18.67
CA THR A 81 2.26 9.48 19.45
C THR A 81 3.12 10.57 18.80
N GLN A 82 3.00 11.83 19.24
CA GLN A 82 3.88 12.91 18.78
C GLN A 82 5.37 12.59 18.94
N ARG A 83 5.74 11.89 20.03
CA ARG A 83 7.13 11.45 20.25
C ARG A 83 7.60 10.45 19.19
N ASP A 84 6.72 9.55 18.76
CA ASP A 84 7.06 8.59 17.71
C ASP A 84 7.30 9.31 16.38
N TRP A 85 6.54 10.38 16.09
CA TRP A 85 6.71 11.24 14.91
C TRP A 85 7.99 12.06 14.94
N ASP A 86 8.36 12.59 16.10
CA ASP A 86 9.56 13.43 16.26
C ASP A 86 10.86 12.60 16.27
N SER A 87 10.76 11.26 16.24
CA SER A 87 11.92 10.37 16.23
C SER A 87 12.62 10.40 14.87
N ALA A 88 13.84 10.95 14.84
CA ALA A 88 14.69 11.01 13.65
C ALA A 88 15.08 9.64 13.05
N GLN A 89 14.74 8.54 13.72
CA GLN A 89 15.09 7.16 13.33
C GLN A 89 13.86 6.33 12.90
N ALA A 90 12.67 6.93 12.83
CA ALA A 90 11.47 6.25 12.36
C ALA A 90 11.63 5.82 10.90
N SER A 91 12.02 4.55 10.71
CA SER A 91 12.21 3.91 9.40
C SER A 91 11.13 2.88 9.09
N ALA A 92 10.14 2.73 9.98
CA ALA A 92 9.08 1.75 9.84
C ALA A 92 7.78 2.24 10.47
N LEU A 93 6.65 2.02 9.78
CA LEU A 93 5.33 2.40 10.24
C LEU A 93 4.24 1.59 9.52
N THR A 94 3.04 1.58 10.09
CA THR A 94 1.82 1.09 9.43
C THR A 94 0.82 2.22 9.27
N VAL A 95 0.18 2.31 8.11
CA VAL A 95 -0.92 3.24 7.84
C VAL A 95 -2.21 2.46 7.67
N PHE A 96 -3.25 2.81 8.40
CA PHE A 96 -4.61 2.35 8.14
C PHE A 96 -5.36 3.40 7.32
N LEU A 97 -6.02 2.95 6.26
CA LEU A 97 -6.91 3.77 5.44
C LEU A 97 -8.32 3.18 5.48
N ASN A 98 -9.29 3.98 5.90
CA ASN A 98 -10.67 3.54 6.05
C ASN A 98 -11.50 3.85 4.80
N GLY A 99 -11.80 2.83 4.00
CA GLY A 99 -12.64 2.97 2.82
C GLY A 99 -14.13 3.25 3.11
N ASN A 100 -14.60 3.04 4.36
CA ASN A 100 -15.94 3.45 4.77
C ASN A 100 -16.04 4.96 5.08
N ALA A 101 -14.90 5.63 5.27
CA ALA A 101 -14.79 7.00 5.76
C ALA A 101 -14.41 8.00 4.65
N ILE A 102 -14.86 7.75 3.42
CA ILE A 102 -14.65 8.65 2.28
C ILE A 102 -15.72 9.75 2.34
N SER A 103 -15.31 10.92 2.84
CA SER A 103 -16.22 12.05 3.12
C SER A 103 -16.69 12.84 1.90
N GLU A 104 -16.03 12.66 0.75
CA GLU A 104 -16.39 13.36 -0.47
C GLU A 104 -17.43 12.58 -1.28
N PRO A 105 -18.45 13.27 -1.81
CA PRO A 105 -19.43 12.62 -2.67
C PRO A 105 -18.83 12.33 -4.05
N GLY A 106 -19.40 11.31 -4.69
CA GLY A 106 -19.14 11.01 -6.09
C GLY A 106 -19.71 12.07 -7.04
N ALA A 107 -19.53 11.82 -8.35
CA ALA A 107 -19.85 12.81 -9.39
C ALA A 107 -21.33 13.20 -9.42
N ARG A 108 -22.22 12.38 -8.84
CA ARG A 108 -23.67 12.61 -8.78
C ARG A 108 -24.17 12.84 -7.35
N GLY A 109 -23.27 13.11 -6.40
CA GLY A 109 -23.64 13.31 -5.00
C GLY A 109 -23.74 12.03 -4.16
N GLU A 110 -23.45 10.86 -4.76
CA GLU A 110 -23.53 9.56 -4.10
C GLU A 110 -22.44 9.35 -3.05
N ARG A 111 -22.76 8.57 -2.00
CA ARG A 111 -21.76 8.14 -1.02
C ARG A 111 -20.79 7.16 -1.67
N ILE A 112 -19.49 7.39 -1.50
CA ILE A 112 -18.44 6.49 -1.93
C ILE A 112 -18.04 5.62 -0.73
N THR A 113 -17.97 4.31 -0.96
CA THR A 113 -17.36 3.35 -0.04
C THR A 113 -16.34 2.51 -0.79
N ASP A 114 -15.37 1.99 -0.06
CA ASP A 114 -14.28 1.18 -0.58
C ASP A 114 -13.79 0.24 0.53
N ASP A 115 -12.96 -0.72 0.15
CA ASP A 115 -12.27 -1.58 1.10
C ASP A 115 -11.32 -0.78 1.98
N SER A 116 -11.02 -1.32 3.17
CA SER A 116 -10.05 -0.72 4.08
C SER A 116 -8.68 -1.35 3.87
N PHE A 117 -7.61 -0.58 4.08
CA PHE A 117 -6.25 -1.03 3.82
C PHE A 117 -5.33 -0.78 5.00
N LEU A 118 -4.36 -1.70 5.19
CA LEU A 118 -3.15 -1.46 5.97
C LEU A 118 -1.96 -1.42 5.04
N LEU A 119 -1.12 -0.40 5.17
CA LEU A 119 0.13 -0.26 4.43
C LEU A 119 1.26 -0.31 5.44
N MET A 120 2.03 -1.39 5.42
CA MET A 120 3.18 -1.59 6.29
C MET A 120 4.46 -1.27 5.52
N PHE A 121 5.23 -0.31 6.01
CA PHE A 121 6.46 0.13 5.38
C PHE A 121 7.65 -0.22 6.26
N ASN A 122 8.62 -0.95 5.71
CA ASN A 122 9.92 -1.18 6.32
C ASN A 122 11.04 -0.55 5.47
N ALA A 123 11.43 0.68 5.78
CA ALA A 123 12.59 1.34 5.16
C ALA A 123 13.92 1.02 5.88
N SER A 124 13.89 0.24 6.96
CA SER A 124 15.09 -0.21 7.68
C SER A 124 15.95 -1.12 6.80
N PRO A 125 17.29 -1.12 6.97
CA PRO A 125 18.19 -2.09 6.35
C PRO A 125 18.15 -3.47 7.04
N LYS A 126 17.14 -3.74 7.88
CA LYS A 126 16.96 -5.00 8.60
C LYS A 126 15.50 -5.45 8.51
N PRO A 127 15.24 -6.76 8.56
CA PRO A 127 13.89 -7.26 8.77
C PRO A 127 13.31 -6.73 10.08
N LEU A 128 12.01 -6.41 10.07
CA LEU A 128 11.28 -5.95 11.25
C LEU A 128 9.95 -6.70 11.35
N GLU A 129 9.52 -6.95 12.59
CA GLU A 129 8.19 -7.49 12.87
C GLU A 129 7.16 -6.35 12.98
N PHE A 130 6.01 -6.57 12.37
CA PHE A 130 4.85 -5.69 12.41
C PHE A 130 3.66 -6.43 13.03
N VAL A 131 2.94 -5.77 13.93
CA VAL A 131 1.71 -6.28 14.52
C VAL A 131 0.52 -5.71 13.75
N VAL A 132 -0.38 -6.60 13.30
CA VAL A 132 -1.64 -6.20 12.65
C VAL A 132 -2.54 -5.50 13.68
N PRO A 133 -2.97 -4.23 13.48
CA PRO A 133 -3.76 -3.49 14.45
C PRO A 133 -5.08 -4.17 14.82
N VAL A 134 -5.34 -4.34 16.12
CA VAL A 134 -6.44 -5.18 16.64
C VAL A 134 -7.84 -4.56 16.50
N ASN A 135 -7.94 -3.23 16.51
CA ASN A 135 -9.22 -2.52 16.54
C ASN A 135 -9.71 -2.08 15.15
N HIS A 136 -9.02 -2.47 14.08
CA HIS A 136 -9.27 -1.94 12.72
C HIS A 136 -9.79 -2.99 11.75
N GLY A 137 -10.11 -4.20 12.23
CA GLY A 137 -10.58 -5.32 11.42
C GLY A 137 -10.18 -6.66 12.02
N ARG A 138 -11.01 -7.69 11.85
CA ARG A 138 -10.73 -9.03 12.40
C ARG A 138 -9.74 -9.81 11.54
N GLN A 139 -9.92 -9.76 10.24
CA GLN A 139 -9.13 -10.47 9.24
C GLN A 139 -8.76 -9.53 8.11
N TRP A 140 -7.56 -9.75 7.58
CA TRP A 140 -6.95 -9.01 6.50
C TRP A 140 -6.35 -9.99 5.50
N GLU A 141 -6.30 -9.61 4.23
CA GLU A 141 -5.65 -10.36 3.17
C GLU A 141 -4.47 -9.56 2.61
N VAL A 142 -3.29 -10.18 2.49
CA VAL A 142 -2.14 -9.55 1.85
C VAL A 142 -2.41 -9.46 0.35
N VAL A 143 -2.40 -8.25 -0.20
CA VAL A 143 -2.66 -7.99 -1.64
C VAL A 143 -1.46 -7.42 -2.38
N VAL A 144 -0.45 -6.94 -1.65
CA VAL A 144 0.85 -6.55 -2.20
C VAL A 144 1.93 -6.94 -1.21
N ASP A 145 3.01 -7.53 -1.71
CA ASP A 145 4.24 -7.72 -0.96
C ASP A 145 5.44 -7.50 -1.91
N THR A 146 6.24 -6.47 -1.64
CA THR A 146 7.41 -6.16 -2.50
C THR A 146 8.58 -7.10 -2.28
N ALA A 147 8.56 -7.95 -1.25
CA ALA A 147 9.55 -9.01 -1.06
C ALA A 147 9.32 -10.19 -2.02
N HIS A 148 8.16 -10.27 -2.66
CA HIS A 148 7.81 -11.30 -3.64
C HIS A 148 7.91 -10.76 -5.07
N PRO A 149 8.92 -11.21 -5.87
CA PRO A 149 9.15 -10.69 -7.23
C PRO A 149 8.01 -11.00 -8.21
N ASP A 150 7.28 -12.10 -7.98
CA ASP A 150 6.12 -12.48 -8.80
C ASP A 150 4.83 -11.76 -8.37
N GLY A 151 4.90 -10.92 -7.33
CA GLY A 151 3.75 -10.24 -6.73
C GLY A 151 2.82 -11.20 -6.00
N VAL A 152 1.60 -10.71 -5.72
CA VAL A 152 0.53 -11.48 -5.07
C VAL A 152 -0.65 -11.54 -6.03
N PRO A 153 -1.02 -12.72 -6.57
CA PRO A 153 -2.18 -12.82 -7.44
C PRO A 153 -3.47 -12.43 -6.71
N PRO A 154 -4.46 -11.84 -7.39
CA PRO A 154 -5.74 -11.47 -6.80
C PRO A 154 -6.41 -12.64 -6.08
N ASP A 155 -6.99 -12.40 -4.90
CA ASP A 155 -7.73 -13.37 -4.08
C ASP A 155 -6.92 -14.62 -3.63
N THR A 156 -5.59 -14.56 -3.72
CA THR A 156 -4.70 -15.66 -3.29
C THR A 156 -3.82 -15.29 -2.10
N GLY A 157 -3.98 -14.07 -1.58
CA GLY A 157 -3.16 -13.53 -0.52
C GLY A 157 -3.25 -14.33 0.78
N PRO A 158 -2.15 -14.48 1.53
CA PRO A 158 -2.21 -14.96 2.90
C PRO A 158 -3.20 -14.12 3.73
N LYS A 159 -4.10 -14.82 4.45
CA LYS A 159 -5.04 -14.19 5.37
C LYS A 159 -4.45 -14.15 6.77
N VAL A 160 -4.45 -12.98 7.38
CA VAL A 160 -3.94 -12.73 8.73
C VAL A 160 -5.03 -12.15 9.61
N GLN A 161 -4.94 -12.41 10.90
CA GLN A 161 -5.86 -11.90 11.90
C GLN A 161 -5.31 -10.64 12.56
N ALA A 162 -6.21 -9.86 13.15
CA ALA A 162 -5.84 -8.79 14.07
C ALA A 162 -4.96 -9.35 15.21
N GLY A 163 -3.84 -8.68 15.48
CA GLY A 163 -2.86 -9.09 16.49
C GLY A 163 -1.79 -10.07 15.97
N ASP A 164 -1.92 -10.60 14.75
CA ASP A 164 -0.87 -11.41 14.14
C ASP A 164 0.40 -10.59 13.91
N ARG A 165 1.54 -11.28 13.86
CA ARG A 165 2.86 -10.72 13.59
C ARG A 165 3.31 -11.07 12.18
N LEU A 166 3.71 -10.06 11.42
CA LEU A 166 4.26 -10.18 10.07
C LEU A 166 5.72 -9.71 10.06
N THR A 167 6.61 -10.55 9.53
CA THR A 167 8.01 -10.17 9.33
C THR A 167 8.17 -9.59 7.93
N LEU A 168 8.46 -8.30 7.84
CA LEU A 168 8.82 -7.66 6.58
C LEU A 168 10.34 -7.67 6.43
N THR A 169 10.85 -8.04 5.26
CA THR A 169 12.30 -7.99 4.95
C THR A 169 12.79 -6.54 4.93
N ASP A 170 14.10 -6.32 4.85
CA ASP A 170 14.62 -4.96 4.72
C ASP A 170 14.10 -4.28 3.45
N ARG A 171 13.89 -2.97 3.52
CA ARG A 171 13.49 -2.11 2.38
C ARG A 171 12.26 -2.64 1.62
N SER A 172 11.28 -3.17 2.33
CA SER A 172 10.07 -3.76 1.77
C SER A 172 8.80 -3.04 2.24
N MET A 173 7.71 -3.29 1.55
CA MET A 173 6.38 -2.92 2.00
C MET A 173 5.35 -4.00 1.68
N THR A 174 4.33 -4.07 2.53
CA THR A 174 3.20 -4.99 2.39
C THR A 174 1.90 -4.20 2.48
N VAL A 175 0.94 -4.50 1.61
CA VAL A 175 -0.41 -3.94 1.65
C VAL A 175 -1.39 -5.04 1.98
N LEU A 176 -2.23 -4.80 2.98
CA LEU A 176 -3.29 -5.69 3.38
C LEU A 176 -4.64 -5.03 3.11
N GLN A 177 -5.62 -5.83 2.71
CA GLN A 177 -6.97 -5.41 2.38
C GLN A 177 -7.98 -6.08 3.31
N ARG A 178 -8.99 -5.32 3.71
CA ARG A 178 -10.18 -5.81 4.41
C ARG A 178 -11.40 -5.40 3.60
N PRO A 179 -12.07 -6.35 2.92
CA PRO A 179 -13.29 -6.08 2.17
C PRO A 179 -14.39 -5.47 3.04
N VAL A 180 -15.21 -4.58 2.46
CA VAL A 180 -16.44 -4.06 3.08
C VAL A 180 -17.51 -5.14 3.24
#